data_AF-A0A067EPN1-F1
#
_entry.id   AF-A0A067EPN1-F1
#
_cell.length_a   1.000
_cell.length_b   1.000
_cell.length_c   1.000
_cell.angle_alpha   90.00
_cell.angle_beta   90.00
_cell.angle_gamma   90.00
#
_symmetry.space_group_name_H-M   'P 1'
#
loop_
_entity.id
_entity.type
_entity.pdbx_description
1 polymer ?
#
loop_
_entity_poly.entity_id
_entity_poly.type
_entity_poly.pdbx_seq_one_letter_code
_entity_poly.pdbx_strand_id
1 'polypeptide(L)'
;MTADGGNQLISVHPEELKFIFELEKQGFCDLKVINNTEHHVAFKVKTTSPKKYFVRPNTGVVQPWDSCIIRVTLQAQRESPPDMQCKDKFLLQSTIVPSNTDVDDLPPDTFNKDSGKTIEECKLRVVYVSPSSAQGNLEDEGLVSATRSPDANSVSFGILLFALQFL
;
A
#
# COMPACT_ATOMS: atom_id res chain seq x y z
N MET A 1 -26.02 9.67 7.90
CA MET A 1 -26.00 8.35 7.23
C MET A 1 -24.74 7.65 7.70
N THR A 2 -24.84 6.92 8.81
CA THR A 2 -23.71 6.28 9.48
C THR A 2 -23.39 5.00 8.71
N ALA A 3 -22.20 4.97 8.08
CA ALA A 3 -21.67 3.75 7.51
C ALA A 3 -21.58 2.68 8.60
N ASP A 4 -21.98 1.48 8.23
CA ASP A 4 -21.95 0.23 8.98
C ASP A 4 -20.53 -0.04 9.53
N GLY A 5 -20.21 0.55 10.69
CA GLY A 5 -18.93 0.40 11.37
C GLY A 5 -18.90 -0.90 12.17
N GLY A 6 -19.09 -2.03 11.51
CA GLY A 6 -18.96 -3.34 12.14
C GLY A 6 -17.49 -3.61 12.47
N ASN A 7 -17.08 -3.33 13.71
CA ASN A 7 -15.91 -3.84 14.45
C ASN A 7 -14.66 -4.27 13.64
N GLN A 8 -14.27 -3.53 12.60
CA GLN A 8 -13.15 -3.89 11.75
C GLN A 8 -11.84 -3.78 12.55
N LEU A 9 -11.10 -4.90 12.66
CA LEU A 9 -9.84 -4.95 13.41
C LEU A 9 -8.79 -4.02 12.82
N ILE A 10 -8.68 -4.00 11.48
CA ILE A 10 -7.68 -3.20 10.76
C ILE A 10 -8.28 -2.39 9.63
N SER A 11 -7.83 -1.13 9.48
CA SER A 11 -8.04 -0.33 8.27
C SER A 11 -6.81 -0.38 7.38
N VAL A 12 -7.02 -0.25 6.07
CA VAL A 12 -5.96 -0.40 5.07
C VAL A 12 -6.01 0.74 4.07
N HIS A 13 -4.87 1.42 3.86
CA HIS A 13 -4.77 2.54 2.93
C HIS A 13 -3.49 2.46 2.10
N PRO A 14 -3.57 2.56 0.75
CA PRO A 14 -4.80 2.67 -0.05
C PRO A 14 -5.61 1.35 -0.13
N GLU A 15 -6.90 1.45 -0.47
CA GLU A 15 -7.80 0.28 -0.64
C GLU A 15 -7.57 -0.49 -1.96
N GLU A 16 -6.76 0.08 -2.85
CA GLU A 16 -6.30 -0.56 -4.07
C GLU A 16 -4.81 -0.30 -4.28
N LEU A 17 -4.09 -1.31 -4.77
CA LEU A 17 -2.66 -1.22 -5.02
C LEU A 17 -2.44 -0.75 -6.45
N LYS A 18 -1.91 0.46 -6.61
CA LYS A 18 -1.59 1.05 -7.91
C LYS A 18 -0.13 0.85 -8.24
N PHE A 19 0.15 0.30 -9.41
CA PHE A 19 1.51 0.17 -9.94
C PHE A 19 1.60 0.90 -11.26
N ILE A 20 2.57 1.79 -11.39
CA ILE A 20 2.99 2.27 -12.71
C ILE A 20 3.60 1.07 -13.42
N PHE A 21 2.96 0.62 -14.50
CA PHE A 21 3.40 -0.55 -15.23
C PHE A 21 4.30 -0.14 -16.38
N GLU A 22 5.54 -0.61 -16.34
CA GLU A 22 6.53 -0.47 -17.40
C GLU A 22 7.24 -1.81 -17.58
N LEU A 23 7.49 -2.20 -18.84
CA LEU A 23 8.22 -3.44 -19.13
C LEU A 23 9.64 -3.36 -18.56
N GLU A 24 10.12 -4.51 -18.10
CA GLU A 24 11.47 -4.70 -17.55
C GLU A 24 11.80 -3.82 -16.32
N LYS A 25 10.81 -3.12 -15.75
CA LYS A 25 10.97 -2.30 -14.55
C LYS A 25 10.16 -2.85 -13.38
N GLN A 26 10.72 -2.71 -12.19
CA GLN A 26 10.00 -2.98 -10.95
C GLN A 26 9.16 -1.76 -10.56
N GLY A 27 8.02 -2.01 -9.92
CA GLY A 27 7.21 -0.98 -9.27
C GLY A 27 6.93 -1.37 -7.83
N PHE A 28 6.65 -0.40 -6.97
CA PHE A 28 6.24 -0.67 -5.59
C PHE A 28 5.03 0.18 -5.20
N CYS A 29 4.27 -0.32 -4.25
CA CYS A 29 3.18 0.37 -3.59
C CYS A 29 3.27 0.08 -2.09
N ASP A 30 3.22 1.14 -1.29
CA ASP A 30 3.22 1.03 0.17
C ASP A 30 1.77 1.06 0.67
N LEU A 31 1.45 0.06 1.47
CA LEU A 31 0.14 -0.16 2.07
C LEU A 31 0.26 0.06 3.58
N LYS A 32 -0.45 1.06 4.11
CA LYS A 32 -0.55 1.29 5.55
C LYS A 32 -1.67 0.43 6.13
N VAL A 33 -1.32 -0.43 7.08
CA VAL A 33 -2.25 -1.20 7.90
C VAL A 33 -2.34 -0.52 9.26
N ILE A 34 -3.55 -0.19 9.71
CA ILE A 34 -3.80 0.51 10.97
C ILE A 34 -4.65 -0.40 11.85
N ASN A 35 -4.21 -0.65 13.09
CA ASN A 35 -5.00 -1.36 14.09
C ASN A 35 -5.92 -0.37 14.82
N ASN A 36 -7.23 -0.59 14.74
CA ASN A 36 -8.23 0.29 15.38
C ASN A 36 -8.77 -0.29 16.68
N THR A 37 -8.01 -1.16 17.33
CA THR A 37 -8.45 -1.89 18.53
C THR A 37 -7.48 -1.70 19.68
N GLU A 38 -7.95 -2.01 20.88
CA GLU A 38 -7.13 -2.08 22.10
C GLU A 38 -6.34 -3.40 22.23
N HIS A 39 -6.45 -4.30 21.25
CA HIS A 39 -5.79 -5.60 21.24
C HIS A 39 -4.62 -5.64 20.27
N HIS A 40 -3.72 -6.61 20.45
CA HIS A 40 -2.73 -6.93 19.43
C HIS A 40 -3.42 -7.63 18.27
N VAL A 41 -3.11 -7.22 17.04
CA VAL A 41 -3.71 -7.82 15.84
C VAL A 41 -2.61 -8.39 14.95
N ALA A 42 -2.65 -9.70 14.73
CA ALA A 42 -1.81 -10.34 13.74
C ALA A 42 -2.43 -10.21 12.35
N PHE A 43 -1.60 -10.00 11.33
CA PHE A 43 -2.02 -9.98 9.94
C PHE A 43 -1.20 -10.95 9.08
N LYS A 44 -1.79 -11.40 7.97
CA LYS A 44 -1.13 -12.20 6.93
C LYS A 44 -1.60 -11.79 5.55
N VAL A 45 -0.65 -11.52 4.66
CA VAL A 45 -0.88 -11.14 3.27
C VAL A 45 -0.80 -12.39 2.38
N LYS A 46 -1.83 -12.60 1.57
CA LYS A 46 -1.89 -13.62 0.52
C LYS A 46 -2.13 -12.94 -0.83
N THR A 47 -1.73 -13.59 -1.93
CA THR A 47 -1.91 -13.07 -3.29
C THR A 47 -2.24 -14.20 -4.26
N THR A 48 -2.99 -13.89 -5.32
CA THR A 48 -3.24 -14.83 -6.43
C THR A 48 -2.02 -15.04 -7.33
N SER A 49 -1.00 -14.18 -7.24
CA SER A 49 0.15 -14.15 -8.15
C SER A 49 1.51 -14.06 -7.43
N PRO A 50 1.86 -15.00 -6.53
CA PRO A 50 3.03 -14.89 -5.64
C PRO A 50 4.38 -14.83 -6.38
N LYS A 51 4.45 -15.28 -7.65
CA LYS A 51 5.67 -15.16 -8.46
C LYS A 51 5.94 -13.74 -8.96
N LYS A 52 4.90 -12.91 -9.07
CA LYS A 52 5.01 -11.53 -9.58
C LYS A 52 5.30 -10.52 -8.47
N TYR A 53 4.97 -10.86 -7.23
CA TYR A 53 4.97 -9.89 -6.13
C TYR A 53 5.88 -10.34 -5.00
N PHE A 54 6.65 -9.38 -4.50
CA PHE A 54 7.40 -9.52 -3.27
C PHE A 54 6.77 -8.61 -2.19
N VAL A 55 6.49 -9.16 -1.02
CA VAL A 55 5.75 -8.46 0.05
C VAL A 55 6.58 -8.47 1.33
N ARG A 56 6.81 -7.29 1.92
CA ARG A 56 7.56 -7.13 3.17
C ARG A 56 6.88 -6.08 4.08
N PRO A 57 6.56 -6.42 5.34
CA PRO A 57 6.38 -7.78 5.86
C PRO A 57 5.17 -8.49 5.21
N ASN A 58 5.20 -9.83 5.11
CA ASN A 58 4.04 -10.60 4.63
C ASN A 58 3.15 -11.10 5.77
N THR A 59 3.67 -11.13 6.99
CA THR A 59 3.01 -11.52 8.24
C THR A 59 3.60 -10.63 9.32
N GLY A 60 2.78 -10.19 10.28
CA GLY A 60 3.23 -9.32 11.36
C GLY A 60 2.18 -9.16 12.43
N VAL A 61 2.55 -8.52 13.53
CA VAL A 61 1.66 -8.13 14.62
C VAL A 61 1.69 -6.61 14.74
N VAL A 62 0.51 -5.98 14.76
CA VAL A 62 0.36 -4.54 14.97
C VAL A 62 -0.12 -4.31 16.39
N GLN A 63 0.58 -3.43 17.10
CA GLN A 63 0.24 -3.03 18.47
C GLN A 63 -1.13 -2.33 18.52
N PRO A 64 -1.79 -2.30 19.69
CA PRO A 64 -3.02 -1.52 19.87
C PRO A 64 -2.83 -0.09 19.37
N TRP A 65 -3.78 0.39 18.55
CA TRP A 65 -3.80 1.76 18.02
C TRP A 65 -2.59 2.17 17.16
N ASP A 66 -1.75 1.23 16.76
CA ASP A 66 -0.55 1.48 15.96
C ASP A 66 -0.77 1.14 14.47
N SER A 67 0.24 1.37 13.65
CA SER A 67 0.22 1.06 12.23
C SER A 67 1.52 0.46 11.73
N CYS A 68 1.42 -0.31 10.65
CA CYS A 68 2.55 -0.92 9.96
C CYS A 68 2.49 -0.57 8.47
N ILE A 69 3.66 -0.36 7.86
CA ILE A 69 3.78 -0.21 6.40
C ILE A 69 4.20 -1.54 5.80
N ILE A 70 3.38 -2.03 4.86
CA ILE A 70 3.66 -3.18 4.02
C ILE A 70 4.05 -2.68 2.64
N ARG A 71 5.28 -2.97 2.21
CA ARG A 71 5.73 -2.69 0.85
C ARG A 71 5.42 -3.89 -0.05
N VAL A 72 4.64 -3.65 -1.10
CA VAL A 72 4.37 -4.61 -2.17
C VAL A 72 5.16 -4.21 -3.40
N THR A 73 6.07 -5.06 -3.84
CA THR A 73 6.91 -4.84 -5.03
C THR A 73 6.43 -5.74 -6.16
N LEU A 74 6.04 -5.15 -7.29
CA LEU A 74 5.82 -5.84 -8.55
C LEU A 74 7.18 -6.06 -9.23
N GLN A 75 7.52 -7.32 -9.47
CA GLN A 75 8.73 -7.71 -10.19
C GLN A 75 8.66 -7.23 -11.65
N ALA A 76 9.83 -7.04 -12.28
CA ALA A 76 9.92 -6.67 -13.68
C ALA A 76 9.19 -7.68 -14.58
N GLN A 77 8.21 -7.20 -15.35
CA GLN A 77 7.43 -8.03 -16.28
C GLN A 77 8.04 -7.95 -17.69
N ARG A 78 8.11 -9.08 -18.38
CA ARG A 78 8.63 -9.17 -19.76
C ARG A 78 7.57 -8.92 -20.82
N GLU A 79 6.31 -9.11 -20.45
CA GLU A 79 5.15 -9.00 -21.34
C GLU A 79 4.09 -8.12 -20.68
N SER A 80 3.38 -7.33 -21.48
CA SER A 80 2.25 -6.53 -21.01
C SER A 80 0.98 -7.39 -20.99
N PRO A 81 0.11 -7.22 -19.98
CA PRO A 81 -1.19 -7.87 -20.02
C PRO A 81 -2.07 -7.27 -21.12
N PRO A 82 -3.02 -8.03 -21.69
CA PRO A 82 -4.02 -7.51 -22.62
C PRO A 82 -4.77 -6.32 -22.03
N ASP A 83 -4.94 -5.26 -22.84
CA ASP A 83 -5.62 -4.01 -22.46
C ASP A 83 -5.06 -3.35 -21.19
N MET A 84 -3.81 -3.65 -20.81
CA MET A 84 -3.16 -3.19 -19.57
C MET A 84 -3.93 -3.57 -18.29
N GLN A 85 -4.81 -4.58 -18.35
CA GLN A 85 -5.66 -4.97 -17.23
C GLN A 85 -4.97 -5.96 -16.28
N CYS A 86 -4.84 -5.57 -15.02
CA CYS A 86 -4.40 -6.47 -13.95
C CYS A 86 -5.62 -7.15 -13.29
N LYS A 87 -5.59 -8.48 -13.19
CA LYS A 87 -6.61 -9.28 -12.50
C LYS A 87 -6.14 -9.80 -11.14
N ASP A 88 -4.92 -9.46 -10.76
CA ASP A 88 -4.30 -9.94 -9.53
C ASP A 88 -5.01 -9.35 -8.31
N LYS A 89 -5.10 -10.15 -7.25
CA LYS A 89 -5.76 -9.78 -6.00
C LYS A 89 -4.86 -10.12 -4.82
N PHE A 90 -4.94 -9.27 -3.80
CA PHE A 90 -4.37 -9.51 -2.50
C PHE A 90 -5.49 -9.75 -1.49
N LEU A 91 -5.20 -10.59 -0.51
CA LEU A 91 -6.06 -10.87 0.63
C LEU A 91 -5.23 -10.64 1.89
N LEU A 92 -5.61 -9.65 2.67
CA LEU A 92 -5.07 -9.40 3.99
C LEU A 92 -6.02 -10.07 5.00
N GLN A 93 -5.51 -11.05 5.74
CA GLN A 93 -6.23 -11.66 6.85
C GLN A 93 -5.77 -11.02 8.15
N SER A 94 -6.67 -10.80 9.10
CA SER A 94 -6.34 -10.29 10.43
C SER A 94 -7.09 -11.04 11.53
N THR A 95 -6.47 -11.15 12.70
CA THR A 95 -7.09 -11.77 13.89
C THR A 95 -6.46 -11.20 15.17
N ILE A 96 -7.24 -11.17 16.25
CA ILE A 96 -6.74 -10.76 17.58
C ILE A 96 -5.83 -11.86 18.13
N VAL A 97 -4.69 -11.47 18.70
CA VAL A 97 -3.73 -12.36 19.36
C VAL A 97 -3.47 -11.92 20.81
N PRO A 98 -2.99 -12.82 21.68
CA PRO A 98 -2.63 -12.47 23.05
C PRO A 98 -1.63 -11.30 23.12
N SER A 99 -1.72 -10.51 24.18
CA SER A 99 -0.73 -9.48 24.48
C SER A 99 0.67 -10.09 24.58
N ASN A 100 1.68 -9.41 24.03
CA ASN A 100 3.08 -9.87 23.93
C ASN A 100 3.35 -10.98 22.91
N THR A 101 2.43 -11.26 21.98
CA THR A 101 2.71 -12.16 20.86
C THR A 101 3.69 -11.49 19.90
N ASP A 102 4.86 -12.08 19.71
CA ASP A 102 5.79 -11.71 18.63
C ASP A 102 5.37 -12.39 17.32
N VAL A 103 5.82 -11.84 16.18
CA VAL A 103 5.57 -12.42 14.86
C VAL A 103 6.17 -13.81 14.72
N ASP A 104 7.34 -14.06 15.32
CA ASP A 104 8.05 -15.33 15.23
C ASP A 104 7.36 -16.44 16.07
N ASP A 105 6.56 -16.06 17.06
CA ASP A 105 5.83 -16.97 17.96
C ASP A 105 4.42 -17.31 17.48
N LEU A 106 3.99 -16.79 16.32
CA LEU A 106 2.63 -17.04 15.82
C LEU A 106 2.41 -18.52 15.50
N PRO A 107 1.43 -19.19 16.12
CA PRO A 107 1.10 -20.57 15.79
C PRO A 107 0.76 -20.76 14.30
N PRO A 108 1.08 -21.92 13.70
CA PRO A 108 0.82 -22.16 12.28
C PRO A 108 -0.69 -22.11 11.92
N ASP A 109 -1.56 -22.38 12.90
CA ASP A 109 -3.01 -22.33 12.80
C ASP A 109 -3.61 -20.93 13.04
N THR A 110 -2.80 -19.89 13.30
CA THR A 110 -3.30 -18.53 13.62
C THR A 110 -4.32 -18.01 12.62
N PHE A 111 -4.13 -18.31 11.34
CA PHE A 111 -5.00 -17.89 10.25
C PHE A 111 -5.87 -19.04 9.69
N ASN A 112 -6.14 -20.07 10.51
CA ASN A 112 -7.05 -21.15 10.19
C ASN A 112 -8.47 -20.82 10.67
N LYS A 113 -9.45 -20.79 9.77
CA LYS A 113 -10.86 -20.50 10.10
C LYS A 113 -11.50 -21.59 10.96
N ASP A 114 -11.00 -22.82 10.89
CA ASP A 114 -11.55 -23.97 11.62
C ASP A 114 -11.10 -24.01 13.08
N SER A 115 -10.17 -23.13 13.51
CA SER A 115 -9.64 -23.10 14.88
C SER A 115 -10.53 -22.34 15.88
N GLY A 116 -11.73 -21.91 15.48
CA GLY A 116 -12.64 -21.10 16.29
C GLY A 116 -12.21 -19.65 16.50
N LYS A 117 -11.16 -19.18 15.81
CA LYS A 117 -10.69 -17.78 15.85
C LYS A 117 -11.50 -16.94 14.86
N THR A 118 -11.84 -15.71 15.25
CA THR A 118 -12.40 -14.72 14.32
C THR A 118 -11.31 -14.20 13.39
N ILE A 119 -11.43 -14.50 12.11
CA ILE A 119 -10.51 -14.02 11.06
C ILE A 119 -11.27 -13.06 10.16
N GLU A 120 -10.81 -11.83 10.13
CA GLU A 120 -11.28 -10.83 9.17
C GLU A 120 -10.47 -10.88 7.88
N GLU A 121 -11.12 -10.52 6.78
CA GLU A 121 -10.56 -10.61 5.43
C GLU A 121 -10.78 -9.30 4.67
N CYS A 122 -9.69 -8.61 4.35
CA CYS A 122 -9.69 -7.45 3.46
C CYS A 122 -9.14 -7.84 2.09
N LYS A 123 -9.95 -7.63 1.03
CA LYS A 123 -9.56 -7.92 -0.36
C LYS A 123 -9.13 -6.64 -1.05
N LEU A 124 -7.90 -6.64 -1.56
CA LEU A 124 -7.33 -5.52 -2.30
C LEU A 124 -7.17 -5.92 -3.78
N ARG A 125 -7.57 -5.02 -4.68
CA ARG A 125 -7.34 -5.18 -6.12
C ARG A 125 -6.03 -4.52 -6.53
N VAL A 126 -5.41 -5.05 -7.58
CA VAL A 126 -4.27 -4.40 -8.22
C VAL A 126 -4.73 -3.66 -9.48
N VAL A 127 -4.23 -2.44 -9.65
CA VAL A 127 -4.49 -1.61 -10.83
C VAL A 127 -3.15 -1.21 -11.45
N TYR A 128 -3.02 -1.44 -12.75
CA TYR A 128 -1.90 -0.90 -13.52
C TYR A 128 -2.27 0.47 -14.06
N VAL A 129 -1.38 1.42 -13.87
CA VAL A 129 -1.50 2.78 -14.41
C VAL A 129 -0.39 3.00 -15.42
N SER A 130 -0.72 3.72 -16.50
CA SER A 130 0.28 4.16 -17.46
C SER A 130 1.11 5.31 -16.85
N PRO A 131 2.41 5.44 -17.18
CA PRO A 131 3.22 6.56 -16.69
C PRO A 131 2.63 7.92 -17.10
N SER A 132 2.00 8.02 -18.28
CA SER A 132 1.30 9.23 -18.75
C SER A 132 0.10 9.63 -17.89
N SER A 133 -0.62 8.66 -17.30
CA SER A 133 -1.75 8.94 -16.41
C SER A 133 -1.36 9.41 -15.01
N ALA A 134 -0.06 9.33 -14.64
CA ALA A 134 0.42 9.79 -13.34
C ALA A 134 0.66 11.32 -13.27
N GLN A 135 0.75 12.01 -14.42
CA GLN A 135 1.07 13.44 -14.51
C GLN A 135 -0.13 14.39 -14.57
N GLY A 136 -1.38 13.89 -14.55
CA GLY A 136 -2.58 14.70 -14.82
C GLY A 136 -3.41 15.08 -13.60
N ASN A 137 -2.82 15.60 -12.51
CA ASN A 137 -3.63 16.14 -11.41
C ASN A 137 -3.09 17.42 -10.74
N LEU A 138 -2.39 18.24 -11.52
CA LEU A 138 -2.13 19.63 -11.19
C LEU A 138 -2.64 20.45 -12.37
N GLU A 139 -3.46 21.46 -12.08
CA GLU A 139 -3.84 22.62 -12.94
C GLU A 139 -5.16 22.50 -13.74
N ASP A 140 -6.23 23.07 -13.16
CA ASP A 140 -7.18 23.93 -13.91
C ASP A 140 -7.71 25.04 -12.97
N GLU A 141 -6.97 26.15 -12.88
CA GLU A 141 -7.51 27.46 -12.48
C GLU A 141 -7.21 28.42 -13.64
N GLY A 142 -8.22 28.64 -14.47
CA GLY A 142 -8.14 29.47 -15.67
C GLY A 142 -8.01 30.97 -15.39
N LEU A 143 -6.84 31.50 -15.77
CA LEU A 143 -6.60 32.72 -16.56
C LEU A 143 -7.33 34.04 -16.19
N VAL A 144 -6.55 35.06 -15.78
CA VAL A 144 -6.60 36.38 -16.42
C VAL A 144 -5.22 37.06 -16.47
N SER A 145 -4.89 37.43 -17.71
CA SER A 145 -3.74 38.17 -18.25
C SER A 145 -3.36 39.48 -17.54
N ALA A 146 -2.05 39.73 -17.38
CA ALA A 146 -1.46 41.06 -17.58
C ALA A 146 0.06 40.98 -17.90
N THR A 147 0.43 41.58 -19.02
CA THR A 147 1.79 41.83 -19.54
C THR A 147 2.60 42.81 -18.68
N ARG A 148 3.89 42.51 -18.38
CA ARG A 148 5.10 43.33 -18.76
C ARG A 148 6.40 42.95 -18.03
N SER A 149 7.46 42.83 -18.84
CA SER A 149 8.89 43.16 -18.62
C SER A 149 9.79 42.23 -17.79
N PRO A 150 11.06 42.00 -18.23
CA PRO A 150 12.03 41.19 -17.51
C PRO A 150 12.97 42.06 -16.66
N ASP A 151 13.23 41.67 -15.41
CA ASP A 151 14.42 42.11 -14.69
C ASP A 151 14.97 41.00 -13.80
N ALA A 152 16.30 40.96 -13.78
CA ALA A 152 17.15 39.95 -13.19
C ALA A 152 17.32 40.10 -11.67
N ASN A 153 17.80 39.01 -11.06
CA ASN A 153 18.28 38.84 -9.69
C ASN A 153 17.21 38.75 -8.58
N SER A 154 16.90 37.51 -8.21
CA SER A 154 16.69 37.17 -6.80
C SER A 154 17.22 35.77 -6.51
N VAL A 155 18.17 35.72 -5.60
CA VAL A 155 18.78 34.54 -4.98
C VAL A 155 17.69 33.62 -4.39
N SER A 156 17.73 32.33 -4.73
CA SER A 156 16.91 31.34 -4.03
C SER A 156 17.80 30.24 -3.46
N PHE A 157 17.75 30.19 -2.13
CA PHE A 157 18.36 29.24 -1.23
C PHE A 157 17.81 27.83 -1.47
N GLY A 158 18.71 26.86 -1.59
CA GLY A 158 18.60 25.54 -0.96
C GLY A 158 17.47 24.61 -1.40
N ILE A 159 17.74 23.75 -2.38
CA ILE A 159 17.31 22.35 -2.33
C ILE A 159 18.45 21.48 -2.91
N LEU A 160 19.46 21.23 -2.08
CA LEU A 160 20.39 20.12 -2.27
C LEU A 160 20.46 19.33 -0.97
N LEU A 161 19.42 18.53 -0.71
CA LEU A 161 19.52 17.39 0.18
C LEU A 161 18.33 16.49 -0.10
N PHE A 162 18.59 15.33 -0.72
CA PHE A 162 17.98 14.02 -0.44
C PHE A 162 18.47 13.04 -1.51
N ALA A 163 19.78 12.84 -1.54
CA ALA A 163 20.40 11.68 -2.16
C ALA A 163 21.39 11.12 -1.16
N LEU A 164 20.90 10.24 -0.26
CA LEU A 164 21.63 9.21 0.49
C LEU A 164 20.75 8.65 1.62
N GLN A 165 20.11 7.52 1.32
CA GLN A 165 19.85 6.35 2.18
C GLN A 165 19.08 5.43 1.23
N PHE A 166 19.61 4.32 0.73
CA PHE A 166 19.78 3.07 1.45
C PHE A 166 20.95 2.28 0.86
N LEU A 167 21.77 1.76 1.77
CA LEU A 167 22.66 0.61 1.61
C LEU A 167 21.89 -0.63 1.15
#